data_AF-A0A5B7YA07-F1
#
_entry.id   AF-A0A5B7YA07-F1
#
_cell.length_a   1.000
_cell.length_b   1.000
_cell.length_c   1.000
_cell.angle_alpha   90.00
_cell.angle_beta   90.00
_cell.angle_gamma   90.00
#
_symmetry.space_group_name_H-M   'P 1'
#
loop_
_entity.id
_entity.type
_entity.pdbx_description
1 polymer ?
#
loop_
_entity_poly.entity_id
_entity_poly.type
_entity_poly.pdbx_seq_one_letter_code
_entity_poly.pdbx_strand_id
1 'polypeptide(L)' 'MATATEHEYMCPHCGHINAIAHHELRNKYTEQYAKCDKCHTGLEIVPADGINEQVNLVVSEVPQDSLLR' A
#
# COMPACT_ATOMS: atom_id res chain seq x y z
N MET A 1 -10.89 -20.68 -10.65
CA MET A 1 -9.91 -19.63 -10.99
C MET A 1 -9.99 -18.62 -9.86
N ALA A 2 -8.98 -18.54 -8.99
CA ALA A 2 -8.97 -17.51 -7.95
C ALA A 2 -8.71 -16.19 -8.67
N THR A 3 -9.72 -15.33 -8.74
CA THR A 3 -9.53 -13.94 -9.14
C THR A 3 -8.48 -13.35 -8.20
N ALA A 4 -7.38 -12.83 -8.74
CA ALA A 4 -6.41 -12.12 -7.91
C ALA A 4 -7.16 -10.95 -7.27
N THR A 5 -7.39 -11.03 -5.96
CA THR A 5 -8.05 -9.96 -5.21
C THR A 5 -7.07 -8.79 -5.14
N GLU A 6 -7.44 -7.61 -5.63
CA GLU A 6 -6.64 -6.39 -5.53
C GLU A 6 -7.22 -5.46 -4.47
N HIS A 7 -6.35 -4.68 -3.83
CA HIS A 7 -6.74 -3.67 -2.83
C HIS A 7 -6.32 -2.30 -3.36
N GLU A 8 -7.27 -1.38 -3.39
CA GLU A 8 -7.03 -0.01 -3.84
C GLU A 8 -6.53 0.86 -2.67
N TYR A 9 -5.65 1.80 -2.97
CA TYR A 9 -5.23 2.82 -2.01
C TYR A 9 -4.87 4.13 -2.69
N MET A 10 -5.15 5.24 -2.00
CA MET A 10 -4.88 6.58 -2.50
C MET A 10 -3.47 7.01 -2.13
N CYS A 11 -2.74 7.56 -3.10
CA CYS A 11 -1.49 8.25 -2.85
C CYS A 11 -1.77 9.55 -2.05
N PRO A 12 -1.23 9.71 -0.83
CA PRO A 12 -1.44 10.91 -0.03
C PRO A 12 -0.85 12.18 -0.68
N HIS A 13 0.15 12.02 -1.56
CA HIS A 13 0.83 13.13 -2.22
C HIS A 13 0.03 13.73 -3.39
N CYS A 14 -0.46 12.89 -4.30
CA CYS A 14 -1.08 13.33 -5.56
C CYS A 14 -2.54 12.91 -5.75
N GLY A 15 -3.10 12.15 -4.81
CA GLY A 15 -4.48 11.65 -4.86
C GLY A 15 -4.73 10.54 -5.89
N HIS A 16 -3.71 10.04 -6.58
CA HIS A 16 -3.86 8.92 -7.51
C HIS A 16 -4.25 7.63 -6.77
N ILE A 17 -5.21 6.88 -7.32
CA ILE A 17 -5.57 5.55 -6.81
C ILE A 17 -4.60 4.54 -7.43
N ASN A 18 -3.87 3.82 -6.59
CA ASN A 18 -3.00 2.71 -6.95
C ASN A 18 -3.68 1.40 -6.52
N ALA A 19 -3.16 0.27 -6.97
CA ALA A 19 -3.63 -1.05 -6.58
C ALA A 19 -2.46 -1.93 -6.13
N ILE A 20 -2.74 -2.86 -5.22
CA ILE A 20 -1.81 -3.89 -4.78
C ILE A 20 -2.51 -5.24 -4.73
N ALA A 21 -1.84 -6.30 -5.18
CA ALA A 21 -2.44 -7.62 -5.12
C ALA A 21 -2.48 -8.12 -3.67
N HIS A 22 -3.57 -8.79 -3.28
CA HIS A 22 -3.77 -9.27 -1.91
C HIS A 22 -2.63 -10.20 -1.44
N HIS A 23 -2.04 -10.98 -2.34
CA HIS A 23 -0.92 -11.87 -2.02
C HIS A 23 0.40 -11.11 -1.77
N GLU A 24 0.49 -9.84 -2.16
CA GLU A 24 1.64 -8.98 -1.89
C GLU A 24 1.54 -8.28 -0.54
N LEU A 25 0.35 -8.29 0.10
CA LEU A 25 0.17 -7.82 1.47
C LEU A 25 0.87 -8.80 2.42
N ARG A 26 2.12 -8.48 2.76
CA ARG A 26 2.92 -9.26 3.72
C ARG A 26 2.43 -8.95 5.14
N ASN A 27 2.75 -9.85 6.07
CA ASN A 27 2.57 -9.75 7.53
C ASN A 27 1.87 -8.45 8.00
N LYS A 28 0.61 -8.57 8.47
CA LYS A 28 -0.13 -7.45 9.04
C LYS A 28 0.75 -6.66 10.03
N TYR A 29 0.63 -5.34 10.02
CA TYR A 29 1.43 -4.41 10.82
C TYR A 29 2.94 -4.38 10.50
N THR A 30 3.37 -4.95 9.37
CA THR A 30 4.73 -4.76 8.84
C THR A 30 4.69 -3.79 7.68
N GLU A 31 5.57 -2.80 7.69
CA GLU A 31 5.75 -1.86 6.60
C GLU A 31 6.16 -2.56 5.30
N GLN A 32 5.58 -2.10 4.20
CA GLN A 32 5.97 -2.45 2.85
C GLN A 32 6.03 -1.20 1.99
N TYR A 33 6.98 -1.17 1.05
CA TYR A 33 7.31 0.02 0.30
C TYR A 33 6.92 -0.13 -1.16
N ALA A 34 6.32 0.94 -1.69
CA ALA A 34 5.97 1.07 -3.10
C ALA A 34 6.29 2.48 -3.59
N LYS A 35 6.21 2.70 -4.90
CA LYS A 35 6.17 4.04 -5.49
C LYS A 35 4.78 4.27 -6.05
N CYS A 36 4.29 5.50 -5.97
CA CYS A 36 3.06 5.84 -6.70
C CYS A 36 3.27 5.69 -8.21
N ASP A 37 2.33 5.05 -8.90
CA ASP A 37 2.42 4.83 -10.34
C ASP A 37 2.37 6.14 -11.15
N LYS A 38 1.77 7.19 -10.58
CA LYS A 38 1.62 8.50 -11.22
C LYS A 38 2.73 9.49 -10.88
N CYS A 39 2.95 9.77 -9.59
CA CYS A 39 3.90 10.81 -9.17
C CYS A 39 5.25 10.27 -8.69
N HIS A 40 5.39 8.94 -8.62
CA HIS A 40 6.61 8.25 -8.20
C HIS A 40 7.13 8.57 -6.79
N THR A 41 6.34 9.29 -5.97
CA THR A 41 6.60 9.46 -4.54
C THR A 41 6.70 8.10 -3.86
N GLY A 42 7.69 7.95 -2.97
CA GLY A 42 7.83 6.76 -2.14
C GLY A 42 6.69 6.67 -1.14
N LEU A 43 6.08 5.49 -1.04
CA LEU A 43 4.94 5.20 -0.18
C LEU A 43 5.30 4.05 0.78
N GLU A 44 4.90 4.23 2.03
CA GLU A 44 4.86 3.18 3.03
C GLU A 44 3.40 2.75 3.15
N ILE A 45 3.18 1.45 3.08
CA ILE A 45 1.86 0.82 3.15
C ILE A 45 1.92 -0.15 4.33
N VAL A 46 1.02 0.02 5.28
CA VAL A 46 0.89 -0.87 6.43
C VAL A 46 -0.48 -1.55 6.36
N PRO A 47 -0.53 -2.86 6.07
CA PRO A 47 -1.77 -3.63 6.12
C PRO A 47 -2.27 -3.73 7.57
N ALA A 48 -3.54 -3.41 7.80
CA ALA A 48 -4.18 -3.44 9.11
C ALA A 48 -5.52 -4.17 9.05
N ASP A 49 -6.02 -4.60 10.21
CA ASP A 49 -7.35 -5.19 10.32
C ASP A 49 -8.43 -4.13 10.05
N GLY A 50 -9.32 -4.44 9.11
CA GLY A 50 -10.55 -3.70 8.84
C GLY A 50 -11.75 -4.31 9.55
N ILE A 51 -12.92 -3.71 9.33
CA ILE A 51 -14.20 -4.20 9.87
C ILE A 51 -14.73 -5.33 8.97
N ASN A 52 -15.33 -6.36 9.58
CA ASN A 52 -15.89 -7.54 8.88
C ASN A 52 -14.85 -8.30 8.06
N GLU A 53 -13.70 -8.61 8.67
CA GLU A 53 -12.62 -9.41 8.05
C GLU A 53 -11.98 -8.77 6.80
N GLN A 54 -12.28 -7.49 6.54
CA GLN A 54 -11.62 -6.73 5.48
C GLN A 54 -10.22 -6.30 5.90
N VAL A 55 -9.39 -5.96 4.93
CA VAL A 55 -8.07 -5.37 5.17
C VAL A 55 -8.16 -3.87 4.91
N ASN A 56 -7.63 -3.08 5.83
CA ASN A 56 -7.38 -1.66 5.63
C ASN A 56 -5.92 -1.45 5.25
N LEU A 57 -5.66 -0.50 4.37
CA LEU A 57 -4.31 -0.07 4.02
C LEU A 57 -4.08 1.33 4.60
N VAL A 58 -3.14 1.43 5.54
CA VAL A 58 -2.66 2.72 6.03
C VAL A 58 -1.50 3.15 5.15
N VAL A 59 -1.61 4.30 4.49
CA VAL A 59 -0.62 4.75 3.50
C VAL A 59 -0.07 6.12 3.88
N SER A 60 1.25 6.23 3.92
CA SER A 60 2.00 7.44 4.25
C SER A 60 3.07 7.72 3.20
N GLU A 61 3.49 8.98 3.08
CA GLU A 61 4.67 9.34 2.29
C GLU A 61 5.94 8.95 3.06
N VAL A 62 6.91 8.36 2.36
CA VAL A 62 8.23 8.08 2.94
C VAL A 62 9.24 9.09 2.39
N PRO A 63 10.09 9.68 3.25
CA PRO A 63 11.24 10.45 2.77
C PRO A 63 12.09 9.62 1.81
N GLN A 64 12.62 10.24 0.74
CA GLN A 64 13.42 9.53 -0.27
C GLN A 64 14.60 8.74 0.33
N ASP A 65 15.15 9.20 1.45
CA ASP A 65 16.27 8.56 2.14
C ASP A 65 15.90 7.23 2.83
N SER A 66 14.61 6.95 3.03
CA SER A 66 14.12 5.75 3.72
C SER A 66 13.94 4.55 2.79
N LEU A 67 13.96 4.73 1.46
CA LEU A 67 13.80 3.64 0.47
C LEU A 67 15.07 2.78 0.27
N LEU A 68 16.14 3.05 1.03
CA LEU A 68 17.46 2.41 0.91
C LEU A 68 17.77 1.41 2.05
N ARG A 69 16.80 1.11 2.92
CA ARG A 69 16.96 0.15 4.02
C ARG A 69 16.54 -1.26 3.65
#